data_AF-A0A7Z7FHQ5-F1
#
_entry.id   AF-A0A7Z7FHQ5-F1
#
_cell.length_a   1.000
_cell.length_b   1.000
_cell.length_c   1.000
_cell.angle_alpha   90.00
_cell.angle_beta   90.00
_cell.angle_gamma   90.00
#
_symmetry.space_group_name_H-M   'P 1'
#
loop_
_entity.id
_entity.type
_entity.pdbx_description
1 polymer ?
#
loop_
_entity_poly.entity_id
_entity_poly.type
_entity_poly.pdbx_seq_one_letter_code
_entity_poly.pdbx_strand_id
1 'polypeptide(L)'
;MKIDLSRQAIRNLIAQKFPRLKRDSNDLRDAYFLDFVRRGKNSTRIVRVLPTGNADVCQVKLSVSSLAGVVRPGEILDAEQLAEAVAEEILRFEEGVPGDDGDEVFGSSVIESTKDAKSPAGTAQRRALSKLQVPAFEYRTDDVDCLRGLIYFFEILSADGVQVSSYVGQSLNSNRPLQHYAKRTAQVLAGVKGRPVHEALGDAIRAGGRVVCTLLCNAAPHEIDEVETALIRELDCHGPGMHQLNRQPGPGPHGRPTPERLLPIIARVLERRRCQKG
;
A
#
# COMPACT_ATOMS: atom_id res chain seq x y z
N MET A 1 -0.39 15.17 -16.12
CA MET A 1 0.37 15.85 -17.19
C MET A 1 -0.30 15.61 -18.53
N LYS A 2 -0.53 16.66 -19.34
CA LYS A 2 -0.84 16.46 -20.78
C LYS A 2 0.48 16.58 -21.53
N ILE A 3 0.64 15.84 -22.61
CA ILE A 3 1.87 15.87 -23.40
C ILE A 3 1.46 15.98 -24.86
N ASP A 4 2.04 16.96 -25.54
CA ASP A 4 1.91 17.12 -27.00
C ASP A 4 2.89 16.20 -27.71
N LEU A 5 2.80 14.93 -27.35
CA LEU A 5 3.52 13.84 -27.98
C LEU A 5 2.51 12.74 -28.22
N SER A 6 2.54 12.23 -29.45
CA SER A 6 1.79 11.03 -29.78
C SER A 6 2.20 9.89 -28.85
N ARG A 7 1.26 8.97 -28.63
CA ARG A 7 1.50 7.76 -27.84
C ARG A 7 2.74 6.99 -28.34
N GLN A 8 2.99 7.01 -29.65
CA GLN A 8 4.15 6.36 -30.25
C GLN A 8 5.46 7.12 -29.99
N ALA A 9 5.44 8.45 -30.00
CA ALA A 9 6.61 9.25 -29.65
C ALA A 9 7.03 9.01 -28.19
N ILE A 10 6.05 8.95 -27.27
CA ILE A 10 6.32 8.62 -25.85
C ILE A 10 6.91 7.21 -25.70
N ARG A 11 6.39 6.22 -26.44
CA ARG A 11 6.95 4.85 -26.45
C ARG A 11 8.40 4.84 -26.90
N ASN A 12 8.70 5.52 -28.00
CA ASN A 12 10.06 5.58 -28.55
C ASN A 12 11.01 6.27 -27.59
N LEU A 13 10.58 7.40 -27.00
CA LEU A 13 11.35 8.13 -26.00
C LEU A 13 11.69 7.23 -24.80
N ILE A 14 10.69 6.54 -24.24
CA ILE A 14 10.90 5.67 -23.07
C ILE A 14 11.84 4.52 -23.42
N ALA A 15 11.63 3.85 -24.56
CA ALA A 15 12.47 2.74 -24.99
C ALA A 15 13.93 3.16 -25.23
N GLN A 16 14.15 4.37 -25.78
CA GLN A 16 15.47 4.89 -26.08
C GLN A 16 16.22 5.38 -24.83
N LYS A 17 15.56 6.18 -23.99
CA LYS A 17 16.21 6.83 -22.84
C LYS A 17 16.19 5.99 -21.56
N PHE A 18 15.22 5.09 -21.41
CA PHE A 18 15.03 4.31 -20.18
C PHE A 18 14.91 2.81 -20.48
N PRO A 19 15.98 2.15 -20.95
CA PRO A 19 15.93 0.73 -21.37
C PRO A 19 15.56 -0.24 -20.25
N ARG A 20 15.71 0.18 -18.98
CA ARG A 20 15.31 -0.55 -17.77
C ARG A 20 13.80 -0.52 -17.54
N LEU A 21 13.06 0.39 -18.18
CA LEU A 21 11.61 0.42 -18.14
C LEU A 21 11.02 -0.56 -19.16
N LYS A 22 10.33 -1.60 -18.67
CA LYS A 22 9.63 -2.58 -19.47
C LYS A 22 8.14 -2.29 -19.50
N ARG A 23 7.57 -2.32 -20.71
CA ARG A 23 6.13 -2.18 -20.93
C ARG A 23 5.40 -3.46 -20.54
N ASP A 24 4.25 -3.33 -19.88
CA ASP A 24 3.31 -4.44 -19.74
C ASP A 24 2.57 -4.66 -21.05
N SER A 25 2.83 -5.82 -21.67
CA SER A 25 2.24 -6.22 -22.95
C SER A 25 0.71 -6.40 -22.86
N ASN A 26 0.17 -6.60 -21.66
CA ASN A 26 -1.25 -6.84 -21.42
C ASN A 26 -2.02 -5.57 -21.03
N ASP A 27 -1.34 -4.44 -20.79
CA ASP A 27 -2.01 -3.19 -20.41
C ASP A 27 -2.30 -2.33 -21.64
N LEU A 28 -3.59 -2.12 -21.91
CA LEU A 28 -4.08 -1.18 -22.93
C LEU A 28 -3.66 0.28 -22.67
N ARG A 29 -3.14 0.57 -21.46
CA ARG A 29 -2.78 1.91 -20.97
C ARG A 29 -1.27 2.14 -20.88
N ASP A 30 -0.47 1.37 -21.63
CA ASP A 30 1.00 1.50 -21.74
C ASP A 30 1.66 1.82 -20.40
N ALA A 31 1.53 0.87 -19.46
CA ALA A 31 2.21 0.94 -18.19
C ALA A 31 3.65 0.45 -18.32
N TYR A 32 4.58 1.17 -17.70
CA TYR A 32 6.00 0.85 -17.67
C TYR A 32 6.47 0.62 -16.24
N PHE A 33 7.32 -0.38 -16.08
CA PHE A 33 7.84 -0.86 -14.80
C PHE A 33 9.35 -1.03 -14.90
N LEU A 34 10.08 -0.90 -13.81
CA LEU A 34 11.50 -1.27 -13.80
C LEU A 34 11.65 -2.78 -13.94
N ASP A 35 12.63 -3.20 -14.73
CA ASP A 35 12.90 -4.59 -15.11
C ASP A 35 13.15 -5.55 -13.93
N PHE A 36 13.72 -5.05 -12.84
CA PHE A 36 13.95 -5.81 -11.60
C PHE A 36 12.72 -5.86 -10.68
N VAL A 37 11.70 -5.03 -10.92
CA VAL A 37 10.44 -5.08 -10.18
C VAL A 37 9.62 -6.23 -10.78
N ARG A 38 9.78 -7.42 -10.19
CA ARG A 38 9.11 -8.68 -10.59
C ARG A 38 7.65 -8.43 -10.99
N ARG A 39 7.20 -9.11 -12.06
CA ARG A 39 5.79 -9.22 -12.48
C ARG A 39 4.95 -9.88 -11.37
N GLY A 40 4.58 -9.10 -10.37
CA GLY A 40 3.57 -9.40 -9.37
C GLY A 40 2.48 -8.34 -9.42
N LYS A 41 1.28 -8.64 -8.90
CA LYS A 41 0.12 -7.71 -8.90
C LYS A 41 0.38 -6.36 -8.20
N ASN A 42 1.54 -6.18 -7.56
CA ASN A 42 1.95 -5.00 -6.81
C ASN A 42 3.25 -4.37 -7.34
N SER A 43 3.68 -4.65 -8.57
CA SER A 43 4.83 -3.94 -9.16
C SER A 43 4.51 -2.45 -9.26
N THR A 44 5.30 -1.60 -8.61
CA THR A 44 5.14 -0.15 -8.70
C THR A 44 5.40 0.26 -10.14
N ARG A 45 4.36 0.82 -10.77
CA ARG A 45 4.47 1.41 -12.10
C ARG A 45 5.34 2.65 -11.97
N ILE A 46 6.18 2.95 -12.95
CA ILE A 46 6.90 4.23 -12.98
C ILE A 46 6.13 5.20 -13.86
N VAL A 47 5.76 4.76 -15.06
CA VAL A 47 5.07 5.60 -16.05
C VAL A 47 3.79 4.91 -16.50
N ARG A 48 2.73 5.70 -16.66
CA ARG A 48 1.48 5.27 -17.32
C ARG A 48 1.07 6.29 -18.36
N VAL A 49 0.83 5.82 -19.59
CA VAL A 49 0.39 6.68 -20.70
C VAL A 49 -1.07 6.40 -21.01
N LEU A 50 -1.93 7.33 -20.63
CA LEU A 50 -3.36 7.28 -20.86
C LEU A 50 -3.70 8.00 -22.17
N PRO A 51 -4.47 7.37 -23.07
CA PRO A 51 -4.98 8.08 -24.24
C PRO A 51 -5.90 9.22 -23.77
N THR A 52 -5.86 10.36 -24.45
CA THR A 52 -6.93 11.34 -24.36
C THR A 52 -7.92 11.11 -25.51
N GLY A 53 -9.06 11.80 -25.50
CA GLY A 53 -9.98 11.80 -26.65
C GLY A 53 -9.37 12.38 -27.93
N ASN A 54 -8.17 12.97 -27.87
CA ASN A 54 -7.37 13.42 -29.00
C ASN A 54 -6.19 12.45 -29.22
N ALA A 55 -6.00 11.98 -30.45
CA ALA A 55 -4.98 11.00 -30.82
C ALA A 55 -3.54 11.50 -30.61
N ASP A 56 -3.34 12.82 -30.71
CA ASP A 56 -2.03 13.46 -30.64
C ASP A 56 -1.65 13.90 -29.22
N VAL A 57 -2.61 13.87 -28.29
CA VAL A 57 -2.39 14.26 -26.90
C VAL A 57 -2.52 13.05 -25.99
N CYS A 58 -1.50 12.81 -25.18
CA CYS A 58 -1.52 11.78 -24.15
C CYS A 58 -1.54 12.39 -22.75
N GLN A 59 -2.16 11.70 -21.80
CA GLN A 59 -2.00 12.00 -20.38
C GLN A 59 -0.97 11.04 -19.79
N VAL A 60 0.11 11.57 -19.23
CA VAL A 60 1.09 10.76 -18.49
C VAL A 60 0.87 10.90 -16.99
N LYS A 61 0.90 9.76 -16.29
CA LYS A 61 0.93 9.66 -14.83
C LYS A 61 2.24 9.01 -14.40
N LEU A 62 2.90 9.65 -13.45
CA LEU A 62 4.06 9.14 -12.72
C LEU A 62 3.57 8.73 -11.31
N SER A 63 4.16 7.71 -10.69
CA SER A 63 3.55 7.01 -9.53
C SER A 63 4.12 7.36 -8.15
N VAL A 64 5.35 7.86 -8.08
CA VAL A 64 6.06 8.36 -6.90
C VAL A 64 5.86 9.88 -6.73
N SER A 65 5.77 10.65 -7.82
CA SER A 65 5.60 12.12 -7.75
C SER A 65 4.13 12.56 -7.70
N SER A 66 3.52 12.46 -6.52
CA SER A 66 2.24 13.12 -6.17
C SER A 66 2.41 14.21 -5.10
N LEU A 67 3.59 14.32 -4.48
CA LEU A 67 3.91 15.37 -3.52
C LEU A 67 4.81 16.44 -4.14
N ALA A 68 4.24 17.63 -4.29
CA ALA A 68 4.89 18.94 -4.38
C ALA A 68 5.92 19.16 -5.51
N GLY A 69 5.45 19.76 -6.62
CA GLY A 69 6.26 20.28 -7.73
C GLY A 69 6.64 19.17 -8.73
N VAL A 70 6.35 19.22 -10.02
CA VAL A 70 6.55 20.36 -10.93
C VAL A 70 5.46 20.44 -12.02
N VAL A 71 4.51 19.51 -12.10
CA VAL A 71 3.60 19.48 -13.26
C VAL A 71 2.14 19.62 -12.86
N ARG A 72 1.55 20.78 -13.16
CA ARG A 72 0.13 21.02 -12.93
C ARG A 72 -0.73 20.22 -13.91
N PRO A 73 -1.94 19.77 -13.53
CA PRO A 73 -2.92 19.26 -14.49
C PRO A 73 -3.17 20.32 -15.58
N GLY A 74 -2.76 20.02 -16.83
CA GLY A 74 -2.91 20.92 -17.98
C GLY A 74 -1.61 21.48 -18.55
N GLU A 75 -0.48 21.32 -17.86
CA GLU A 75 0.83 21.67 -18.38
C GLU A 75 1.24 20.67 -19.47
N ILE A 76 1.62 21.19 -20.63
CA ILE A 76 2.10 20.45 -21.80
C ILE A 76 3.61 20.36 -21.66
N LEU A 77 4.13 19.15 -21.44
CA LEU A 77 5.57 18.93 -21.47
C LEU A 77 6.04 18.56 -22.88
N ASP A 78 7.25 19.00 -23.23
CA ASP A 78 7.98 18.47 -24.37
C ASP A 78 8.69 17.13 -24.03
N ALA A 79 9.42 16.57 -25.00
CA ALA A 79 10.11 15.29 -24.85
C ALA A 79 11.28 15.33 -23.86
N GLU A 80 11.93 16.47 -23.68
CA GLU A 80 13.07 16.62 -22.78
C GLU A 80 12.59 16.70 -21.34
N GLN A 81 11.58 17.52 -21.08
CA GLN A 81 10.93 17.66 -19.78
C GLN A 81 10.26 16.36 -19.33
N LEU A 82 9.63 15.62 -20.25
CA LEU A 82 9.12 14.28 -19.94
C LEU A 82 10.25 13.32 -19.55
N ALA A 83 11.39 13.37 -20.24
CA ALA A 83 12.52 12.50 -19.92
C ALA A 83 13.10 12.84 -18.53
N GLU A 84 13.26 14.12 -18.21
CA GLU A 84 13.73 14.56 -16.90
C GLU A 84 12.79 14.08 -15.78
N ALA A 85 11.47 14.28 -15.95
CA ALA A 85 10.48 13.83 -14.98
C ALA A 85 10.49 12.31 -14.77
N VAL A 86 10.68 11.52 -15.84
CA VAL A 86 10.81 10.05 -15.74
C VAL A 86 12.11 9.65 -15.05
N ALA A 87 13.22 10.36 -15.31
CA ALA A 87 14.50 10.08 -14.67
C ALA A 87 14.45 10.35 -13.16
N GLU A 88 13.90 11.49 -12.75
CA GLU A 88 13.67 11.81 -11.34
C GLU A 88 12.80 10.76 -10.65
N GLU A 89 11.77 10.28 -11.34
CA GLU A 89 10.87 9.27 -10.80
C GLU A 89 11.57 7.94 -10.53
N ILE A 90 12.44 7.52 -11.45
CA ILE A 90 13.26 6.32 -11.28
C ILE A 90 14.19 6.51 -10.07
N LEU A 91 14.86 7.66 -9.96
CA LEU A 91 15.73 7.96 -8.82
C LEU A 91 14.98 7.91 -7.50
N ARG A 92 13.83 8.60 -7.38
CA ARG A 92 12.99 8.57 -6.17
C ARG A 92 12.54 7.16 -5.81
N PHE A 93 12.17 6.36 -6.82
CA PHE A 93 11.82 4.96 -6.61
C PHE A 93 13.01 4.13 -6.08
N GLU A 94 14.19 4.31 -6.65
CA GLU A 94 15.41 3.59 -6.25
C GLU A 94 15.92 4.02 -4.87
N GLU A 95 15.73 5.28 -4.50
CA GLU A 95 16.05 5.83 -3.17
C GLU A 95 15.02 5.44 -2.10
N GLY A 96 13.90 4.83 -2.49
CA GLY A 96 12.85 4.40 -1.57
C GLY A 96 12.00 5.55 -1.03
N VAL A 97 11.91 6.67 -1.74
CA VAL A 97 11.02 7.78 -1.40
C VAL A 97 9.58 7.33 -1.69
N PRO A 98 8.66 7.37 -0.71
CA PRO A 98 7.31 6.88 -0.89
C PRO A 98 6.50 7.82 -1.76
N GLY A 99 5.84 7.26 -2.78
CA GLY A 99 4.75 7.93 -3.48
C GLY A 99 3.48 7.95 -2.63
N ASP A 100 2.84 9.11 -2.53
CA ASP A 100 1.49 9.19 -1.99
C ASP A 100 0.51 8.79 -3.11
N ASP A 101 -0.09 7.61 -3.04
CA ASP A 101 -1.13 7.22 -4.00
C ASP A 101 -2.34 8.15 -3.82
N GLY A 102 -2.33 9.28 -4.55
CA GLY A 102 -3.35 10.32 -4.46
C GLY A 102 -4.72 9.82 -4.88
N ASP A 103 -5.59 9.58 -3.90
CA ASP A 103 -7.05 9.61 -4.06
C ASP A 103 -7.50 11.08 -3.87
N GLU A 104 -8.17 11.62 -4.89
CA GLU A 104 -8.71 12.98 -4.93
C GLU A 104 -9.57 13.29 -3.70
N VAL A 105 -9.14 14.27 -2.88
CA VAL A 105 -9.99 14.91 -1.87
C VAL A 105 -10.70 16.07 -2.54
N PHE A 106 -12.00 15.91 -2.80
CA PHE A 106 -12.90 17.03 -3.08
C PHE A 106 -12.95 17.96 -1.85
N GLY A 107 -12.96 19.26 -2.11
CA GLY A 107 -12.50 20.30 -1.20
C GLY A 107 -13.27 20.50 0.11
N SER A 108 -12.61 21.16 1.05
CA SER A 108 -13.15 22.31 1.79
C SER A 108 -12.04 23.05 2.54
N SER A 109 -12.30 24.33 2.76
CA SER A 109 -11.37 25.45 2.94
C SER A 109 -10.56 25.51 4.24
N VAL A 110 -9.38 26.12 4.10
CA VAL A 110 -8.76 27.17 4.94
C VAL A 110 -9.36 27.37 6.35
N ILE A 111 -8.54 27.14 7.39
CA ILE A 111 -8.29 28.11 8.48
C ILE A 111 -6.82 27.94 8.95
N GLU A 112 -6.08 29.05 8.97
CA GLU A 112 -4.76 29.20 9.60
C GLU A 112 -4.86 29.16 11.12
N SER A 113 -3.91 28.52 11.81
CA SER A 113 -3.33 29.12 13.02
C SER A 113 -2.00 28.49 13.42
N THR A 114 -1.19 29.32 14.06
CA THR A 114 0.25 29.22 14.28
C THR A 114 0.63 28.55 15.61
N LYS A 115 1.91 28.11 15.72
CA LYS A 115 2.70 27.74 16.93
C LYS A 115 2.27 26.44 17.64
N ASP A 116 3.12 25.55 18.17
CA ASP A 116 4.53 25.54 18.58
C ASP A 116 5.15 24.14 18.35
N ALA A 117 6.47 24.09 18.31
CA ALA A 117 7.30 22.92 18.05
C ALA A 117 7.19 21.81 19.12
N LYS A 118 6.83 20.60 18.69
CA LYS A 118 7.20 19.27 19.24
C LYS A 118 7.04 18.24 18.10
N SER A 119 8.00 17.32 17.97
CA SER A 119 8.23 16.44 16.80
C SER A 119 6.98 16.05 15.98
N PRO A 120 6.95 16.36 14.66
CA PRO A 120 5.73 16.31 13.84
C PRO A 120 5.27 14.89 13.47
N ALA A 121 6.14 13.87 13.55
CA ALA A 121 5.84 12.52 13.07
C ALA A 121 4.70 11.82 13.87
N GLY A 122 4.72 11.89 15.21
CA GLY A 122 3.74 11.17 16.04
C GLY A 122 2.35 11.81 16.12
N THR A 123 2.27 13.14 16.03
CA THR A 123 1.01 13.88 16.25
C THR A 123 0.16 13.98 14.98
N ALA A 124 0.81 14.14 13.81
CA ALA A 124 0.13 14.12 12.52
C ALA A 124 -0.42 12.71 12.20
N GLN A 125 0.34 11.66 12.54
CA GLN A 125 -0.04 10.26 12.37
C GLN A 125 -1.28 9.89 13.20
N ARG A 126 -1.34 10.30 14.47
CA ARG A 126 -2.54 10.10 15.32
C ARG A 126 -3.77 10.83 14.79
N ARG A 127 -3.62 12.03 14.23
CA ARG A 127 -4.74 12.80 13.62
C ARG A 127 -5.21 12.24 12.27
N ALA A 128 -4.33 11.61 11.49
CA ALA A 128 -4.73 10.93 10.24
C ALA A 128 -5.54 9.66 10.55
N LEU A 129 -5.12 8.89 11.55
CA LEU A 129 -5.83 7.68 12.00
C LEU A 129 -7.23 7.96 12.55
N SER A 130 -7.45 9.10 13.21
CA SER A 130 -8.76 9.44 13.79
C SER A 130 -9.84 9.81 12.76
N LYS A 131 -9.47 10.16 11.52
CA LYS A 131 -10.43 10.54 10.45
C LYS A 131 -10.96 9.36 9.62
N LEU A 132 -10.45 8.16 9.86
CA LEU A 132 -10.75 6.93 9.10
C LEU A 132 -11.64 5.93 9.87
N GLN A 133 -12.36 6.39 10.89
CA GLN A 133 -13.10 5.52 11.79
C GLN A 133 -14.35 4.92 11.13
N VAL A 134 -14.16 3.77 10.48
CA VAL A 134 -15.13 2.70 10.67
C VAL A 134 -15.01 2.32 12.16
N PRO A 135 -16.03 2.53 13.01
CA PRO A 135 -15.90 2.45 14.47
C PRO A 135 -15.30 1.14 15.00
N ALA A 136 -15.34 0.08 14.19
CA ALA A 136 -14.83 -1.23 14.53
C ALA A 136 -13.33 -1.45 14.24
N PHE A 137 -12.62 -0.51 13.62
CA PHE A 137 -11.17 -0.61 13.37
C PHE A 137 -10.35 0.07 14.46
N GLU A 138 -9.52 -0.70 15.15
CA GLU A 138 -8.46 -0.25 16.06
C GLU A 138 -7.11 -0.36 15.34
N TYR A 139 -6.28 0.68 15.44
CA TYR A 139 -4.95 0.71 14.83
C TYR A 139 -3.85 0.77 15.89
N ARG A 140 -2.85 -0.09 15.75
CA ARG A 140 -1.65 -0.16 16.60
C ARG A 140 -0.40 -0.07 15.74
N THR A 141 0.66 0.47 16.31
CA THR A 141 1.97 0.56 15.66
C THR A 141 3.04 0.10 16.65
N ASP A 142 3.95 -0.76 16.20
CA ASP A 142 5.12 -1.19 16.96
C ASP A 142 6.36 -0.39 16.47
N ASP A 143 6.28 0.96 16.55
CA ASP A 143 7.30 1.92 16.09
C ASP A 143 7.75 1.76 14.63
N VAL A 144 6.77 1.54 13.75
CA VAL A 144 6.98 1.36 12.31
C VAL A 144 6.97 2.70 11.58
N ASP A 145 7.90 2.89 10.65
CA ASP A 145 7.88 3.99 9.68
C ASP A 145 6.77 3.76 8.65
N CYS A 146 5.69 4.52 8.76
CA CYS A 146 4.49 4.45 7.91
C CYS A 146 4.74 4.76 6.43
N LEU A 147 5.89 5.34 6.10
CA LEU A 147 6.26 5.72 4.76
C LEU A 147 6.99 4.60 4.01
N ARG A 148 7.53 3.62 4.73
CA ARG A 148 8.34 2.54 4.13
C ARG A 148 7.53 1.25 3.96
N GLY A 149 8.11 0.35 3.16
CA GLY A 149 7.63 -1.03 3.04
C GLY A 149 7.48 -1.66 4.43
N LEU A 150 6.33 -2.26 4.69
CA LEU A 150 5.97 -2.76 6.01
C LEU A 150 5.10 -4.01 5.94
N ILE A 151 5.11 -4.75 7.05
CA ILE A 151 4.20 -5.85 7.33
C ILE A 151 3.15 -5.38 8.34
N TYR A 152 1.90 -5.75 8.09
CA TYR A 152 0.79 -5.51 8.99
C TYR A 152 0.06 -6.81 9.31
N PHE A 153 -0.62 -6.81 10.45
CA PHE A 153 -1.33 -7.95 10.98
C PHE A 153 -2.71 -7.53 11.46
N PHE A 154 -3.74 -8.23 10.96
CA PHE A 154 -5.11 -8.07 11.39
C PHE A 154 -5.50 -9.18 12.36
N GLU A 155 -6.03 -8.78 13.50
CA GLU A 155 -6.77 -9.62 14.44
C GLU A 155 -8.24 -9.29 14.29
N ILE A 156 -9.05 -10.32 14.01
CA ILE A 156 -10.51 -10.19 14.00
C ILE A 156 -11.02 -10.80 15.29
N LEU A 157 -11.71 -10.01 16.10
CA LEU A 157 -12.21 -10.38 17.41
C LEU A 157 -13.74 -10.41 17.39
N SER A 158 -14.34 -11.41 18.05
CA SER A 158 -15.77 -11.46 18.30
C SER A 158 -16.22 -10.32 19.22
N ALA A 159 -17.54 -10.20 19.41
CA ALA A 159 -18.12 -9.25 20.38
C ALA A 159 -17.58 -9.48 21.81
N ASP A 160 -17.30 -10.73 22.17
CA ASP A 160 -16.73 -11.13 23.47
C ASP A 160 -15.20 -10.95 23.55
N GLY A 161 -14.57 -10.39 22.50
CA GLY A 161 -13.14 -10.15 22.46
C GLY A 161 -12.29 -11.38 22.07
N VAL A 162 -12.91 -12.51 21.76
CA VAL A 162 -12.21 -13.74 21.34
C VAL A 162 -11.73 -13.62 19.90
N GLN A 163 -10.46 -13.92 19.64
CA GLN A 163 -9.93 -13.93 18.28
C GLN A 163 -10.59 -15.03 17.43
N VAL A 164 -11.28 -14.63 16.36
CA VAL A 164 -11.95 -15.53 15.42
C VAL A 164 -11.14 -15.75 14.15
N SER A 165 -10.33 -14.77 13.74
CA SER A 165 -9.51 -14.90 12.53
C SER A 165 -8.29 -13.98 12.57
N SER A 166 -7.34 -14.28 11.70
CA SER A 166 -6.10 -13.52 11.54
C SER A 166 -5.67 -13.43 10.08
N TYR A 167 -5.02 -12.31 9.74
CA TYR A 167 -4.44 -12.09 8.43
C TYR A 167 -3.12 -11.32 8.55
N VAL A 168 -2.08 -11.78 7.85
CA VAL A 168 -0.83 -11.03 7.66
C VAL A 168 -0.81 -10.49 6.24
N GLY A 169 -0.36 -9.25 6.06
CA GLY A 169 -0.15 -8.71 4.73
C GLY A 169 1.03 -7.76 4.66
N GLN A 170 1.52 -7.56 3.45
CA GLN A 170 2.56 -6.58 3.13
C GLN A 170 2.02 -5.37 2.37
N SER A 171 2.71 -4.23 2.49
CA SER A 171 2.48 -3.04 1.67
C SER A 171 3.74 -2.19 1.53
N LEU A 172 3.76 -1.33 0.51
CA LEU A 172 4.84 -0.38 0.26
C LEU A 172 4.84 0.78 1.27
N ASN A 173 3.71 1.04 1.90
CA ASN A 173 3.51 2.06 2.92
C ASN A 173 2.27 1.71 3.76
N SER A 174 1.89 2.59 4.68
CA SER A 174 0.75 2.37 5.57
C SER A 174 -0.64 2.62 4.95
N ASN A 175 -0.74 3.14 3.72
CA ASN A 175 -2.04 3.48 3.12
C ASN A 175 -2.94 2.26 2.96
N ARG A 176 -2.35 1.11 2.58
CA ARG A 176 -3.13 -0.12 2.43
C ARG A 176 -3.74 -0.60 3.76
N PRO A 177 -2.98 -0.87 4.83
CA PRO A 177 -3.56 -1.30 6.11
C PRO A 177 -4.47 -0.26 6.75
N LEU A 178 -4.16 1.03 6.65
CA LEU A 178 -4.89 2.09 7.37
C LEU A 178 -6.11 2.62 6.63
N GLN A 179 -6.14 2.57 5.30
CA GLN A 179 -7.20 3.18 4.50
C GLN A 179 -7.92 2.17 3.59
N HIS A 180 -7.15 1.40 2.82
CA HIS A 180 -7.73 0.51 1.81
C HIS A 180 -8.68 -0.53 2.43
N TYR A 181 -8.26 -1.18 3.52
CA TYR A 181 -9.09 -2.20 4.17
C TYR A 181 -10.37 -1.62 4.76
N ALA A 182 -10.32 -0.47 5.43
CA ALA A 182 -11.50 0.20 5.95
C ALA A 182 -12.48 0.56 4.82
N LYS A 183 -11.99 1.19 3.74
CA LYS A 183 -12.79 1.56 2.57
C LYS A 183 -13.44 0.34 1.89
N ARG A 184 -12.67 -0.73 1.67
CA ARG A 184 -13.19 -1.96 1.04
C ARG A 184 -14.17 -2.70 1.95
N THR A 185 -13.95 -2.68 3.26
CA THR A 185 -14.87 -3.27 4.24
C THR A 185 -16.19 -2.50 4.29
N ALA A 186 -16.16 -1.17 4.24
CA ALA A 186 -17.37 -0.36 4.13
C ALA A 186 -18.19 -0.68 2.87
N GLN A 187 -17.51 -0.91 1.73
CA GLN A 187 -18.18 -1.36 0.51
C GLN A 187 -18.83 -2.75 0.66
N VAL A 188 -18.14 -3.68 1.34
CA VAL A 188 -18.71 -5.01 1.66
C VAL A 188 -19.93 -4.89 2.56
N LEU A 189 -19.88 -4.02 3.56
CA LEU A 189 -21.02 -3.73 4.45
C LEU A 189 -22.22 -3.19 3.66
N ALA A 190 -21.98 -2.38 2.63
CA ALA A 190 -22.97 -1.88 1.69
C ALA A 190 -23.43 -2.90 0.61
N GLY A 191 -22.98 -4.16 0.68
CA GLY A 191 -23.40 -5.24 -0.22
C GLY A 191 -22.53 -5.44 -1.46
N VAL A 192 -21.41 -4.73 -1.60
CA VAL A 192 -20.47 -4.92 -2.72
C VAL A 192 -19.56 -6.13 -2.44
N LYS A 193 -19.43 -7.03 -3.41
CA LYS A 193 -18.57 -8.22 -3.26
C LYS A 193 -17.10 -7.87 -2.99
N GLY A 194 -16.51 -8.55 -2.00
CA GLY A 194 -15.16 -8.32 -1.52
C GLY A 194 -14.14 -9.37 -1.95
N ARG A 195 -12.95 -9.30 -1.36
CA ARG A 195 -12.04 -10.47 -1.26
C ARG A 195 -12.34 -11.14 0.09
N PRO A 196 -11.99 -12.42 0.33
CA PRO A 196 -12.35 -13.08 1.59
C PRO A 196 -11.88 -12.36 2.84
N VAL A 197 -10.70 -11.72 2.81
CA VAL A 197 -10.25 -10.89 3.93
C VAL A 197 -11.20 -9.71 4.18
N HIS A 198 -11.69 -9.02 3.14
CA HIS A 198 -12.64 -7.93 3.29
C HIS A 198 -14.03 -8.43 3.73
N GLU A 199 -14.43 -9.61 3.24
CA GLU A 199 -15.68 -10.27 3.63
C GLU A 199 -15.65 -10.68 5.10
N ALA A 200 -14.58 -11.35 5.55
CA ALA A 200 -14.37 -11.70 6.95
C ALA A 200 -14.35 -10.48 7.87
N LEU A 201 -13.69 -9.39 7.46
CA LEU A 201 -13.73 -8.12 8.19
C LEU A 201 -15.15 -7.55 8.27
N GLY A 202 -15.90 -7.55 7.17
CA GLY A 202 -17.28 -7.08 7.14
C GLY A 202 -18.22 -7.92 7.99
N ASP A 203 -18.08 -9.25 7.93
CA ASP A 203 -18.92 -10.19 8.67
C ASP A 203 -18.66 -10.10 10.18
N ALA A 204 -17.40 -9.93 10.59
CA ALA A 204 -17.08 -9.67 11.99
C ALA A 204 -17.71 -8.39 12.51
N ILE A 205 -17.69 -7.31 11.72
CA ILE A 205 -18.31 -6.03 12.09
C ILE A 205 -19.84 -6.16 12.18
N ARG A 206 -20.47 -6.88 11.24
CA ARG A 206 -21.92 -7.18 11.31
C ARG A 206 -22.30 -7.95 12.58
N ALA A 207 -21.42 -8.85 13.02
CA ALA A 207 -21.61 -9.63 14.24
C ALA A 207 -21.30 -8.85 15.54
N GLY A 208 -21.02 -7.55 15.46
CA GLY A 208 -20.66 -6.73 16.63
C GLY A 208 -19.24 -6.95 17.14
N GLY A 209 -18.40 -7.63 16.36
CA GLY A 209 -16.98 -7.79 16.64
C GLY A 209 -16.15 -6.54 16.35
N ARG A 210 -14.84 -6.66 16.56
CA ARG A 210 -13.86 -5.58 16.30
C ARG A 210 -12.66 -6.09 15.53
N VAL A 211 -12.01 -5.19 14.82
CA VAL A 211 -10.85 -5.45 13.99
C VAL A 211 -9.67 -4.67 14.54
N VAL A 212 -8.57 -5.34 14.89
CA VAL A 212 -7.33 -4.70 15.30
C VAL A 212 -6.30 -4.86 14.20
N CYS A 213 -5.81 -3.76 13.65
CA CYS A 213 -4.70 -3.74 12.71
C CYS A 213 -3.42 -3.27 13.42
N THR A 214 -2.40 -4.12 13.47
CA THR A 214 -1.08 -3.77 14.00
C THR A 214 -0.07 -3.65 12.86
N LEU A 215 0.62 -2.52 12.75
CA LEU A 215 1.81 -2.40 11.90
C LEU A 215 2.99 -3.04 12.65
N LEU A 216 3.50 -4.16 12.14
CA LEU A 216 4.43 -5.03 12.85
C LEU A 216 5.90 -4.60 12.71
N CYS A 217 6.34 -4.35 11.48
CA CYS A 217 7.71 -3.95 11.19
C CYS A 217 7.85 -3.36 9.79
N ASN A 218 8.93 -2.59 9.57
CA ASN A 218 9.41 -2.27 8.24
C ASN A 218 10.21 -3.44 7.66
N ALA A 219 10.14 -3.61 6.34
CA ALA A 219 10.92 -4.58 5.59
C ALA A 219 11.42 -3.96 4.28
N ALA A 220 12.67 -4.22 3.92
CA ALA A 220 13.20 -3.74 2.65
C ALA A 220 12.54 -4.48 1.46
N PRO A 221 12.45 -3.85 0.27
CA PRO A 221 11.75 -4.44 -0.87
C PRO A 221 12.23 -5.83 -1.29
N HIS A 222 13.51 -6.15 -1.09
CA HIS A 222 14.09 -7.44 -1.46
C HIS A 222 13.82 -8.57 -0.46
N GLU A 223 13.36 -8.25 0.75
CA GLU A 223 13.12 -9.22 1.84
C GLU A 223 11.66 -9.27 2.30
N ILE A 224 10.81 -8.34 1.85
CA ILE A 224 9.43 -8.22 2.32
C ILE A 224 8.61 -9.51 2.14
N ASP A 225 8.85 -10.23 1.05
CA ASP A 225 8.22 -11.53 0.76
C ASP A 225 8.67 -12.63 1.75
N GLU A 226 9.95 -12.64 2.12
CA GLU A 226 10.50 -13.57 3.11
C GLU A 226 9.96 -13.27 4.51
N VAL A 227 9.89 -11.99 4.88
CA VAL A 227 9.32 -11.55 6.16
C VAL A 227 7.84 -11.88 6.25
N GLU A 228 7.05 -11.60 5.21
CA GLU A 228 5.62 -11.93 5.15
C GLU A 228 5.42 -13.45 5.31
N THR A 229 6.19 -14.25 4.58
CA THR A 229 6.12 -15.73 4.63
C THR A 229 6.43 -16.27 6.02
N ALA A 230 7.47 -15.75 6.67
CA ALA A 230 7.81 -16.12 8.05
C ALA A 230 6.65 -15.77 9.00
N LEU A 231 6.10 -14.56 8.94
CA LEU A 231 5.02 -14.13 9.83
C LEU A 231 3.69 -14.86 9.58
N ILE A 232 3.35 -15.19 8.33
CA ILE A 232 2.16 -16.01 8.02
C ILE A 232 2.27 -17.37 8.71
N ARG A 233 3.46 -18.00 8.67
CA ARG A 233 3.72 -19.29 9.32
C ARG A 233 3.67 -19.19 10.84
N GLU A 234 4.46 -18.28 11.42
CA GLU A 234 4.62 -18.19 12.88
C GLU A 234 3.36 -17.70 13.59
N LEU A 235 2.51 -16.92 12.91
CA LEU A 235 1.24 -16.42 13.46
C LEU A 235 0.03 -17.28 13.06
N ASP A 236 0.27 -18.42 12.40
CA ASP A 236 -0.72 -19.42 11.97
C ASP A 236 -1.86 -18.82 11.10
N CYS A 237 -1.50 -18.00 10.12
CA CYS A 237 -2.47 -17.24 9.31
C CYS A 237 -2.89 -17.93 8.00
N HIS A 238 -2.30 -19.08 7.66
CA HIS A 238 -2.59 -19.85 6.44
C HIS A 238 -2.76 -21.34 6.73
N GLY A 239 -3.82 -21.94 6.17
CA GLY A 239 -4.11 -23.36 6.24
C GLY A 239 -5.61 -23.63 6.09
N PRO A 240 -6.10 -24.82 6.49
CA PRO A 240 -7.52 -25.18 6.37
C PRO A 240 -8.40 -24.59 7.48
N GLY A 241 -7.82 -23.94 8.48
CA GLY A 241 -8.56 -23.37 9.60
C GLY A 241 -9.42 -22.18 9.18
N MET A 242 -10.64 -22.08 9.71
CA MET A 242 -11.53 -20.93 9.44
C MET A 242 -10.94 -19.60 9.94
N HIS A 243 -10.01 -19.65 10.90
CA HIS A 243 -9.30 -18.48 11.42
C HIS A 243 -8.18 -17.96 10.51
N GLN A 244 -7.87 -18.67 9.42
CA GLN A 244 -6.69 -18.44 8.58
C GLN A 244 -7.07 -17.76 7.26
N LEU A 245 -6.88 -16.44 7.18
CA LEU A 245 -7.37 -15.65 6.05
C LEU A 245 -6.35 -15.51 4.90
N ASN A 246 -5.09 -15.85 5.12
CA ASN A 246 -4.11 -15.88 4.04
C ASN A 246 -4.41 -17.09 3.14
N ARG A 247 -4.65 -16.85 1.85
CA ARG A 247 -4.92 -17.90 0.84
C ARG A 247 -3.68 -18.68 0.41
N GLN A 248 -2.50 -18.15 0.71
CA GLN A 248 -1.20 -18.71 0.33
C GLN A 248 -0.26 -18.56 1.53
N PRO A 249 0.73 -19.44 1.69
CA PRO A 249 1.70 -19.40 2.79
C PRO A 249 2.66 -18.20 2.74
N GLY A 250 2.54 -17.35 1.72
CA GLY A 250 3.45 -16.26 1.41
C GLY A 250 4.21 -16.51 0.10
N PRO A 251 4.69 -15.46 -0.58
CA PRO A 251 5.42 -15.59 -1.86
C PRO A 251 6.91 -15.94 -1.70
N GLY A 252 7.43 -15.94 -0.47
CA GLY A 252 8.82 -16.20 -0.15
C GLY A 252 9.18 -17.69 -0.08
N PRO A 253 10.48 -18.01 0.05
CA PRO A 253 10.98 -19.38 0.10
C PRO A 253 10.46 -20.12 1.34
N HIS A 254 9.82 -21.28 1.13
CA HIS A 254 9.32 -22.13 2.20
C HIS A 254 10.46 -22.88 2.91
N GLY A 255 10.29 -23.17 4.20
CA GLY A 255 11.24 -23.95 5.00
C GLY A 255 12.45 -23.17 5.53
N ARG A 256 12.60 -21.88 5.20
CA ARG A 256 13.62 -21.05 5.83
C ARG A 256 13.31 -20.81 7.31
N PRO A 257 14.35 -20.77 8.18
CA PRO A 257 14.16 -20.39 9.58
C PRO A 257 13.63 -18.95 9.67
N THR A 258 12.87 -18.69 10.73
CA THR A 258 12.37 -17.34 11.02
C THR A 258 13.56 -16.41 11.28
N PRO A 259 13.68 -15.26 10.59
CA PRO A 259 14.73 -14.29 10.88
C PRO A 259 14.69 -13.86 12.35
N GLU A 260 15.83 -13.88 13.05
CA GLU A 260 15.91 -13.63 14.49
C GLU A 260 15.26 -12.29 14.90
N ARG A 261 15.41 -11.26 14.05
CA ARG A 261 14.80 -9.94 14.26
C ARG A 261 13.27 -9.96 14.38
N LEU A 262 12.60 -11.02 13.89
CA LEU A 262 11.15 -11.18 13.98
C LEU A 262 10.70 -11.85 15.27
N LEU A 263 11.58 -12.56 15.98
CA LEU A 263 11.21 -13.31 17.19
C LEU A 263 10.60 -12.40 18.28
N PRO A 264 11.15 -11.20 18.57
CA PRO A 264 10.53 -10.30 19.55
C PRO A 264 9.14 -9.79 19.10
N ILE A 265 8.95 -9.57 17.80
CA ILE A 265 7.66 -9.13 17.24
C ILE A 265 6.62 -10.23 17.41
N ILE A 266 6.98 -11.46 17.04
CA ILE A 266 6.12 -12.64 17.18
C ILE A 266 5.75 -12.85 18.64
N ALA A 267 6.72 -12.79 19.56
CA ALA A 267 6.49 -12.94 20.99
C ALA A 267 5.46 -11.92 21.50
N ARG A 268 5.59 -10.63 21.14
CA ARG A 268 4.62 -9.59 21.52
C ARG A 268 3.22 -9.85 20.97
N VAL A 269 3.09 -10.30 19.73
CA VAL A 269 1.77 -10.66 19.16
C VAL A 269 1.15 -11.83 19.92
N LEU A 270 1.92 -12.88 20.18
CA LEU A 270 1.43 -14.06 20.91
C LEU A 270 1.07 -13.75 22.36
N GLU A 271 1.83 -12.88 23.03
CA GLU A 271 1.52 -12.39 24.37
C GLU A 271 0.20 -11.61 24.39
N ARG A 272 -0.01 -10.68 23.45
CA ARG A 272 -1.28 -9.95 23.30
C ARG A 272 -2.47 -10.91 23.13
N ARG A 273 -2.33 -11.96 22.31
CA ARG A 273 -3.38 -12.98 22.12
C ARG A 273 -3.68 -13.77 23.39
N ARG A 274 -2.68 -14.00 24.27
CA ARG A 274 -2.90 -14.69 25.55
C ARG A 274 -3.68 -13.82 26.53
N CYS A 275 -3.36 -12.53 26.61
CA CYS A 275 -4.06 -11.59 27.49
C CYS A 275 -5.52 -11.33 27.09
N GLN A 276 -5.91 -11.63 25.84
CA GLN A 276 -7.29 -11.50 25.37
C GLN A 276 -8.19 -12.69 25.73
N LYS A 277 -7.62 -13.79 26.26
CA LYS A 277 -8.35 -15.02 26.60
C LYS A 277 -8.77 -15.12 28.07
N GLY A 278 -8.46 -14.12 28.89
CA GLY A 278 -8.84 -14.02 30.30
C GLY A 278 -9.75 -12.83 30.55
#